data_AF-A0A1L8WAR2-F1
#
_entry.id   AF-A0A1L8WAR2-F1
#
_cell.length_a   1.000
_cell.length_b   1.000
_cell.length_c   1.000
_cell.angle_alpha   90.00
_cell.angle_beta   90.00
_cell.angle_gamma   90.00
#
_symmetry.space_group_name_H-M   'P 1'
#
loop_
_entity.id
_entity.type
_entity.pdbx_description
1 polymer ?
#
loop_
_entity_poly.entity_id
_entity_poly.type
_entity_poly.pdbx_seq_one_letter_code
_entity_poly.pdbx_strand_id
1 'polypeptide(L)'
;MKKMRMLRYSIARLFYYKKQTIFYCLFSSIIAFLLMFACNLYHLQAILYTQVEARLRFLDTAAFAGWFPSFLSVKQFYIHLILFLLFLFAGVFIFFFQQTLKQDRFELINWRLAGLSKERIFLFIACQVILPLLICCVFLFIWTVLFQNFYQNVLQTANFWSLKLFELPDTHVILSTTNRLSIPMDQQTFFKINFVNELFFTDTIKSFFQTVGILTIISLILSAFQFLIFYQRLKKGKVVSYEYM
;
A
#
# COMPACT_ATOMS: atom_id res chain seq x y z
N MET A 1 -25.40 5.89 -22.54
CA MET A 1 -25.67 6.07 -21.09
C MET A 1 -24.64 7.07 -20.53
N LYS A 2 -25.04 8.30 -20.17
CA LYS A 2 -24.12 9.38 -19.73
C LYS A 2 -23.29 8.92 -18.51
N LYS A 3 -21.97 9.18 -18.48
CA LYS A 3 -21.01 8.76 -17.43
C LYS A 3 -21.53 8.94 -15.98
N MET A 4 -22.26 10.02 -15.69
CA MET A 4 -22.87 10.25 -14.38
C MET A 4 -23.89 9.19 -13.96
N ARG A 5 -24.66 8.62 -14.89
CA ARG A 5 -25.60 7.53 -14.58
C ARG A 5 -24.87 6.23 -14.22
N MET A 6 -23.69 5.99 -14.80
CA MET A 6 -22.88 4.82 -14.49
C MET A 6 -22.30 4.90 -13.06
N LEU A 7 -21.76 6.05 -12.65
CA LEU A 7 -21.28 6.24 -11.28
C LEU A 7 -22.39 6.09 -10.24
N ARG A 8 -23.57 6.69 -10.49
CA ARG A 8 -24.73 6.54 -9.60
C ARG A 8 -25.18 5.10 -9.46
N TYR A 9 -25.17 4.35 -10.56
CA TYR A 9 -25.56 2.94 -10.55
C TYR A 9 -24.51 2.07 -9.84
N SER A 10 -23.21 2.35 -10.01
CA SER A 10 -22.13 1.69 -9.24
C SER A 10 -22.28 1.93 -7.73
N ILE A 11 -22.56 3.17 -7.34
CA ILE A 11 -22.77 3.54 -5.92
C ILE A 11 -24.01 2.85 -5.35
N ALA A 12 -25.15 2.89 -6.04
CA ALA A 12 -26.37 2.21 -5.59
C ALA A 12 -26.15 0.71 -5.36
N ARG A 13 -25.29 0.10 -6.18
CA ARG A 13 -24.95 -1.32 -6.08
C ARG A 13 -24.04 -1.66 -4.91
N LEU A 14 -23.14 -0.75 -4.52
CA LEU A 14 -22.35 -0.88 -3.29
C LEU A 14 -23.25 -1.01 -2.06
N PHE A 15 -24.35 -0.26 -2.02
CA PHE A 15 -25.36 -0.35 -0.97
C PHE A 15 -26.18 -1.64 -1.04
N TYR A 16 -26.48 -2.14 -2.24
CA TYR A 16 -27.21 -3.39 -2.44
C TYR A 16 -26.41 -4.60 -1.91
N TYR A 17 -25.11 -4.69 -2.22
CA TYR A 17 -24.21 -5.75 -1.74
C TYR A 17 -23.43 -5.38 -0.47
N LYS A 18 -24.09 -4.72 0.48
CA LYS A 18 -23.45 -4.13 1.68
C LYS A 18 -22.49 -5.06 2.42
N LYS A 19 -22.82 -6.33 2.62
CA LYS A 19 -21.99 -7.28 3.41
C LYS A 19 -20.62 -7.52 2.74
N GLN A 20 -20.62 -7.75 1.44
CA GLN A 20 -19.40 -7.98 0.66
C GLN A 20 -18.59 -6.70 0.52
N THR A 21 -19.26 -5.57 0.27
CA THR A 21 -18.61 -4.26 0.21
C THR A 21 -17.91 -3.92 1.53
N ILE A 22 -18.57 -4.14 2.68
CA ILE A 22 -17.98 -3.89 4.00
C ILE A 22 -16.76 -4.79 4.22
N PHE A 23 -16.87 -6.10 3.93
CA PHE A 23 -15.75 -7.02 4.10
C PHE A 23 -14.55 -6.65 3.21
N TYR A 24 -14.81 -6.27 1.95
CA TYR A 24 -13.79 -5.76 1.04
C TYR A 24 -13.15 -4.46 1.54
N CYS A 25 -13.96 -3.50 2.02
CA CYS A 25 -13.48 -2.24 2.57
C CYS A 25 -12.61 -2.44 3.81
N LEU A 26 -13.01 -3.32 4.74
CA LEU A 26 -12.23 -3.64 5.94
C LEU A 26 -10.89 -4.29 5.58
N PHE A 27 -10.91 -5.27 4.69
CA PHE A 27 -9.67 -5.93 4.28
C PHE A 27 -8.75 -4.94 3.53
N SER A 28 -9.29 -4.22 2.55
CA SER A 28 -8.51 -3.27 1.75
C SER A 28 -7.99 -2.10 2.57
N SER A 29 -8.73 -1.62 3.58
CA SER A 29 -8.24 -0.57 4.47
C SER A 29 -7.10 -1.04 5.36
N ILE A 30 -7.18 -2.26 5.92
CA ILE A 30 -6.10 -2.84 6.72
C ILE A 30 -4.83 -2.98 5.86
N ILE A 31 -4.97 -3.53 4.66
CA ILE A 31 -3.82 -3.72 3.76
C ILE A 31 -3.26 -2.39 3.26
N ALA A 32 -4.10 -1.43 2.89
CA ALA A 32 -3.65 -0.10 2.49
C ALA A 32 -2.93 0.63 3.63
N PHE A 33 -3.42 0.49 4.87
CA PHE A 33 -2.75 1.05 6.04
C PHE A 33 -1.38 0.40 6.27
N LEU A 34 -1.29 -0.93 6.27
CA LEU A 34 -0.02 -1.65 6.45
C LEU A 34 0.97 -1.34 5.32
N LEU A 35 0.49 -1.22 4.09
CA LEU A 35 1.32 -0.89 2.93
C LEU A 35 1.86 0.53 3.02
N MET A 36 1.00 1.50 3.37
CA MET A 36 1.41 2.88 3.61
C MET A 36 2.40 2.98 4.78
N PHE A 37 2.17 2.22 5.84
CA PHE A 37 3.09 2.12 6.98
C PHE A 37 4.46 1.57 6.58
N ALA A 38 4.51 0.48 5.81
CA ALA A 38 5.76 -0.09 5.31
C ALA A 38 6.49 0.85 4.34
N CYS A 39 5.76 1.54 3.46
CA CYS A 39 6.32 2.57 2.59
C CYS A 39 6.92 3.74 3.41
N ASN A 40 6.22 4.20 4.43
CA ASN A 40 6.72 5.25 5.32
C ASN A 40 7.97 4.79 6.09
N LEU A 41 8.02 3.55 6.58
CA LEU A 41 9.22 2.99 7.20
C LEU A 41 10.40 2.91 6.22
N TYR A 42 10.14 2.54 4.96
CA TYR A 42 11.17 2.53 3.92
C TYR A 42 11.77 3.91 3.66
N HIS A 43 10.93 4.95 3.56
CA HIS A 43 11.41 6.34 3.38
C HIS A 43 12.10 6.86 4.64
N LEU A 44 11.57 6.54 5.83
CA LEU A 44 12.19 6.90 7.11
C LEU A 44 13.59 6.31 7.26
N GLN A 45 13.84 5.11 6.73
CA GLN A 45 15.17 4.52 6.78
C GLN A 45 16.19 5.31 5.96
N ALA A 46 15.78 5.88 4.82
CA ALA A 46 16.64 6.75 4.02
C ALA A 46 16.96 8.05 4.76
N ILE A 47 15.97 8.63 5.45
CA ILE A 47 16.14 9.84 6.26
C ILE A 47 17.02 9.58 7.47
N LEU A 48 16.83 8.43 8.13
CA LEU A 48 17.64 8.07 9.28
C LEU A 48 19.09 7.87 8.87
N TYR A 49 19.35 7.23 7.73
CA TYR A 49 20.70 7.09 7.18
C TYR A 49 21.38 8.46 6.98
N THR A 50 20.70 9.43 6.36
CA THR A 50 21.28 10.77 6.14
C THR A 50 21.45 11.56 7.44
N GLN A 51 20.55 11.39 8.42
CA GLN A 51 20.69 12.01 9.74
C GLN A 51 21.85 11.42 10.54
N VAL A 52 22.01 10.10 10.52
CA VAL A 52 23.15 9.41 11.15
C VAL A 52 24.45 9.81 10.45
N GLU A 53 24.45 9.92 9.12
CA GLU A 53 25.58 10.42 8.35
C GLU A 53 26.01 11.83 8.78
N ALA A 54 25.07 12.75 8.88
CA ALA A 54 25.34 14.11 9.35
C ALA A 54 25.89 14.13 10.79
N ARG A 55 25.33 13.31 11.69
CA ARG A 55 25.78 13.19 13.09
C ARG A 55 27.20 12.63 13.19
N LEU A 56 27.56 11.65 12.37
CA LEU A 56 28.89 11.04 12.37
C LEU A 56 29.96 11.94 11.73
N ARG A 57 29.60 12.68 10.65
CA ARG A 57 30.48 13.69 10.06
C ARG A 57 30.80 14.82 11.05
N PHE A 58 29.82 15.21 11.87
CA PHE A 58 30.05 16.16 12.96
C PHE A 58 31.04 15.62 14.03
N LEU A 59 31.07 14.31 14.22
CA LEU A 59 31.98 13.63 15.16
C LEU A 59 33.36 13.31 14.56
N ASP A 60 33.66 13.79 13.33
CA ASP A 60 34.97 13.64 12.66
C ASP A 60 35.47 12.18 12.56
N THR A 61 34.53 11.23 12.46
CA THR A 61 34.84 9.80 12.33
C THR A 61 35.05 9.43 10.86
N ALA A 62 36.31 9.26 10.45
CA ALA A 62 36.69 9.02 9.04
C ALA A 62 36.27 7.64 8.45
N ALA A 63 35.71 6.74 9.27
CA ALA A 63 35.41 5.36 8.87
C ALA A 63 33.95 5.18 8.41
N PHE A 64 33.52 5.91 7.38
CA PHE A 64 32.10 5.98 7.01
C PHE A 64 31.57 4.75 6.25
N ALA A 65 32.41 4.05 5.48
CA ALA A 65 31.93 3.13 4.45
C ALA A 65 31.58 1.69 4.92
N GLY A 66 31.87 1.33 6.19
CA GLY A 66 31.79 -0.06 6.64
C GLY A 66 30.95 -0.33 7.88
N TRP A 67 30.45 0.69 8.58
CA TRP A 67 29.98 0.52 9.96
C TRP A 67 28.52 0.10 10.09
N PHE A 68 27.69 0.18 9.05
CA PHE A 68 26.26 -0.16 9.19
C PHE A 68 25.67 -0.94 8.01
N PRO A 69 26.15 -2.16 7.73
CA PRO A 69 25.48 -3.06 6.78
C PRO A 69 24.02 -3.34 7.17
N SER A 70 23.66 -3.21 8.46
CA SER A 70 22.31 -3.37 8.99
C SER A 70 21.29 -2.39 8.39
N PHE A 71 21.68 -1.18 7.96
CA PHE A 71 20.75 -0.26 7.27
C PHE A 71 20.25 -0.82 5.94
N LEU A 72 21.14 -1.47 5.18
CA LEU A 72 20.80 -2.09 3.91
C LEU A 72 19.89 -3.31 4.14
N SER A 73 20.19 -4.13 5.14
CA SER A 73 19.37 -5.30 5.50
C SER A 73 17.96 -4.90 5.96
N VAL A 74 17.82 -3.87 6.79
CA VAL A 74 16.50 -3.34 7.20
C VAL A 74 15.74 -2.75 6.03
N LYS A 75 16.42 -2.03 5.12
CA LYS A 75 15.81 -1.51 3.89
C LYS A 75 15.29 -2.65 2.99
N GLN A 76 16.09 -3.72 2.82
CA GLN A 76 15.67 -4.91 2.09
C GLN A 76 14.49 -5.61 2.76
N PHE A 77 14.48 -5.70 4.09
CA PHE A 77 13.36 -6.26 4.86
C PHE A 77 12.06 -5.51 4.58
N TYR A 78 12.07 -4.16 4.58
CA TYR A 78 10.87 -3.39 4.25
C TYR A 78 10.40 -3.60 2.80
N ILE A 79 11.31 -3.76 1.85
CA ILE A 79 10.94 -4.12 0.46
C ILE A 79 10.24 -5.48 0.41
N HIS A 80 10.76 -6.49 1.11
CA HIS A 80 10.13 -7.82 1.18
C HIS A 80 8.75 -7.74 1.84
N LEU A 81 8.60 -6.96 2.90
CA LEU A 81 7.32 -6.72 3.56
C LEU A 81 6.30 -6.06 2.63
N ILE A 82 6.71 -5.04 1.86
CA ILE A 82 5.87 -4.38 0.85
C ILE A 82 5.43 -5.41 -0.21
N LEU A 83 6.35 -6.19 -0.76
CA LEU A 83 6.04 -7.21 -1.77
C LEU A 83 5.07 -8.27 -1.24
N PHE A 84 5.28 -8.73 -0.01
CA PHE A 84 4.39 -9.67 0.66
C PHE A 84 2.97 -9.10 0.81
N LEU A 85 2.83 -7.85 1.28
CA LEU A 85 1.53 -7.19 1.40
C LEU A 85 0.84 -7.02 0.05
N LEU A 86 1.58 -6.69 -1.01
CA LEU A 86 1.04 -6.59 -2.38
C LEU A 86 0.56 -7.94 -2.91
N PHE A 87 1.29 -9.02 -2.64
CA PHE A 87 0.88 -10.38 -3.01
C PHE A 87 -0.42 -10.78 -2.30
N LEU A 88 -0.51 -10.50 -1.00
CA LEU A 88 -1.69 -10.78 -0.19
C LEU A 88 -2.90 -9.94 -0.64
N PHE A 89 -2.68 -8.65 -0.98
CA PHE A 89 -3.69 -7.82 -1.62
C PHE A 89 -4.18 -8.42 -2.94
N ALA A 90 -3.27 -8.80 -3.82
CA ALA A 90 -3.60 -9.34 -5.14
C ALA A 90 -4.43 -10.63 -5.04
N GLY A 91 -4.05 -11.56 -4.15
CA GLY A 91 -4.79 -12.80 -3.94
C GLY A 91 -6.23 -12.58 -3.50
N VAL A 92 -6.43 -11.69 -2.52
CA VAL A 92 -7.77 -11.38 -2.01
C VAL A 92 -8.57 -10.54 -3.01
N PHE A 93 -7.95 -9.58 -3.70
CA PHE A 93 -8.58 -8.81 -4.76
C PHE A 93 -9.08 -9.73 -5.88
N ILE A 94 -8.26 -10.70 -6.30
CA ILE A 94 -8.63 -11.70 -7.31
C ILE A 94 -9.89 -12.45 -6.87
N PHE A 95 -9.93 -12.90 -5.62
CA PHE A 95 -11.07 -13.62 -5.07
C PHE A 95 -12.35 -12.77 -5.06
N PHE A 96 -12.27 -11.53 -4.57
CA PHE A 96 -13.41 -10.61 -4.54
C PHE A 96 -13.94 -10.29 -5.94
N PHE A 97 -13.06 -9.96 -6.89
CA PHE A 97 -13.47 -9.62 -8.24
C PHE A 97 -14.11 -10.81 -8.96
N GLN A 98 -13.62 -12.04 -8.71
CA GLN A 98 -14.28 -13.25 -9.21
C GLN A 98 -15.68 -13.45 -8.61
N GLN A 99 -15.85 -13.19 -7.31
CA GLN A 99 -17.17 -13.26 -6.69
C GLN A 99 -18.13 -12.24 -7.30
N THR A 100 -17.68 -11.00 -7.50
CA THR A 100 -18.47 -9.96 -8.19
C THR A 100 -18.87 -10.41 -9.60
N LEU A 101 -17.94 -10.92 -10.41
CA LEU A 101 -18.26 -11.44 -11.75
C LEU A 101 -19.26 -12.61 -11.73
N LYS A 102 -19.20 -13.49 -10.73
CA LYS A 102 -20.13 -14.62 -10.59
C LYS A 102 -21.54 -14.15 -10.23
N GLN A 103 -21.66 -13.24 -9.28
CA GLN A 103 -22.94 -12.64 -8.88
C GLN A 103 -23.58 -11.88 -10.05
N ASP A 104 -22.75 -11.19 -10.83
CA ASP A 104 -23.21 -10.32 -11.90
C ASP A 104 -23.50 -11.06 -13.21
N ARG A 105 -23.28 -12.38 -13.27
CA ARG A 105 -23.28 -13.13 -14.54
C ARG A 105 -24.55 -12.92 -15.36
N PHE A 106 -25.73 -12.97 -14.73
CA PHE A 106 -27.01 -12.79 -15.42
C PHE A 106 -27.23 -11.34 -15.88
N GLU A 107 -26.90 -10.36 -15.03
CA GLU A 107 -26.98 -8.94 -15.38
C GLU A 107 -26.02 -8.57 -16.51
N LEU A 108 -24.81 -9.14 -16.51
CA LEU A 108 -23.81 -8.96 -17.57
C LEU A 108 -24.31 -9.47 -18.92
N ILE A 109 -25.03 -10.60 -18.93
CA ILE A 109 -25.67 -11.13 -20.14
C ILE A 109 -26.78 -10.18 -20.60
N ASN A 110 -27.63 -9.70 -19.68
CA ASN A 110 -28.72 -8.78 -19.98
C ASN A 110 -28.22 -7.43 -20.50
N TRP A 111 -27.15 -6.86 -19.92
CA TRP A 111 -26.54 -5.62 -20.41
C TRP A 111 -25.93 -5.78 -21.81
N ARG A 112 -25.40 -6.97 -22.10
CA ARG A 112 -24.90 -7.27 -23.44
C ARG A 112 -26.04 -7.42 -24.45
N LEU A 113 -27.14 -8.06 -24.06
CA LEU A 113 -28.36 -8.15 -24.89
C LEU A 113 -28.98 -6.77 -25.13
N ALA A 114 -28.89 -5.86 -24.15
CA ALA A 114 -29.29 -4.46 -24.28
C ALA A 114 -28.31 -3.59 -25.11
N GLY A 115 -27.27 -4.18 -25.70
CA GLY A 115 -26.35 -3.49 -26.62
C GLY A 115 -25.22 -2.70 -25.95
N LEU A 116 -24.90 -2.91 -24.67
CA LEU A 116 -23.70 -2.30 -24.09
C LEU A 116 -22.42 -2.89 -24.67
N SER A 117 -21.47 -2.02 -25.00
CA SER A 117 -20.13 -2.43 -25.43
C SER A 117 -19.35 -3.07 -24.28
N LYS A 118 -18.45 -4.00 -24.63
CA LYS A 118 -17.62 -4.75 -23.67
C LYS A 118 -16.80 -3.82 -22.78
N GLU A 119 -16.26 -2.75 -23.35
CA GLU A 119 -15.47 -1.74 -22.65
C GLU A 119 -16.28 -1.02 -21.58
N ARG A 120 -17.53 -0.65 -21.87
CA ARG A 120 -18.40 0.02 -20.89
C ARG A 120 -18.75 -0.90 -19.74
N ILE A 121 -18.98 -2.18 -20.04
CA ILE A 121 -19.23 -3.20 -19.01
C ILE A 121 -17.98 -3.39 -18.13
N PHE A 122 -16.80 -3.49 -18.72
CA PHE A 122 -15.54 -3.58 -17.98
C PHE A 122 -15.33 -2.37 -17.06
N LEU A 123 -15.45 -1.15 -17.61
CA LEU A 123 -15.30 0.09 -16.84
C LEU A 123 -16.29 0.17 -15.68
N PHE A 124 -17.51 -0.33 -15.87
CA PHE A 124 -18.53 -0.34 -14.84
C PHE A 124 -18.15 -1.26 -13.67
N ILE A 125 -17.74 -2.50 -13.95
CA ILE A 125 -17.32 -3.48 -12.93
C ILE A 125 -16.02 -3.03 -12.25
N ALA A 126 -15.03 -2.58 -13.02
CA ALA A 126 -13.77 -2.10 -12.47
C ALA A 126 -13.99 -0.90 -11.53
N CYS A 127 -14.85 0.05 -11.93
CA CYS A 127 -15.18 1.21 -11.11
C CYS A 127 -15.89 0.81 -9.80
N GLN A 128 -16.70 -0.25 -9.79
CA GLN A 128 -17.34 -0.73 -8.56
C GLN A 128 -16.35 -1.24 -7.52
N VAL A 129 -15.22 -1.79 -7.93
CA VAL A 129 -14.22 -2.36 -7.00
C VAL A 129 -13.14 -1.33 -6.64
N ILE A 130 -12.81 -0.43 -7.58
CA ILE A 130 -11.81 0.62 -7.38
C ILE A 130 -12.38 1.78 -6.53
N LEU A 131 -13.65 2.16 -6.70
CA LEU A 131 -14.22 3.30 -5.98
C LEU A 131 -14.23 3.11 -4.45
N PRO A 132 -14.64 1.97 -3.88
CA PRO A 132 -14.55 1.72 -2.44
C PRO A 132 -13.11 1.74 -1.93
N LEU A 133 -12.17 1.17 -2.70
CA LEU A 133 -10.74 1.18 -2.38
C LEU A 133 -10.21 2.62 -2.26
N LEU A 134 -10.56 3.48 -3.22
CA LEU A 134 -10.17 4.90 -3.20
C LEU A 134 -10.77 5.63 -2.00
N ILE A 135 -12.05 5.37 -1.68
CA ILE A 135 -12.71 5.96 -0.51
C ILE A 135 -11.98 5.54 0.78
N CYS A 136 -11.66 4.25 0.92
CA CYS A 136 -10.89 3.74 2.06
C CYS A 136 -9.52 4.41 2.17
N CYS A 137 -8.81 4.60 1.05
CA CYS A 137 -7.52 5.30 1.05
C CYS A 137 -7.66 6.75 1.53
N VAL A 138 -8.67 7.49 1.05
CA VAL A 138 -8.90 8.88 1.50
C VAL A 138 -9.20 8.94 2.99
N PHE A 139 -10.04 8.03 3.51
CA PHE A 139 -10.31 7.96 4.95
C PHE A 139 -9.05 7.65 5.77
N LEU A 140 -8.20 6.73 5.29
CA LEU A 140 -6.92 6.44 5.93
C LEU A 140 -5.99 7.66 5.94
N PHE A 141 -5.94 8.41 4.85
CA PHE A 141 -5.14 9.64 4.78
C PHE A 141 -5.61 10.67 5.80
N ILE A 142 -6.91 10.94 5.85
CA ILE A 142 -7.51 11.85 6.84
C ILE A 142 -7.16 11.38 8.25
N TRP A 143 -7.31 10.08 8.52
CA TRP A 143 -6.94 9.51 9.81
C TRP A 143 -5.46 9.71 10.15
N THR A 144 -4.54 9.46 9.21
CA THR A 144 -3.09 9.68 9.45
C THR A 144 -2.74 11.13 9.71
N VAL A 145 -3.43 12.08 9.07
CA VAL A 145 -3.21 13.51 9.28
C VAL A 145 -3.78 13.95 10.63
N LEU A 146 -4.99 13.50 10.99
CA LEU A 146 -5.60 13.83 12.28
C LEU A 146 -4.84 13.24 13.47
N PHE A 147 -4.30 12.03 13.33
CA PHE A 147 -3.57 11.30 14.37
C PHE A 147 -2.06 11.29 14.13
N GLN A 148 -1.52 12.35 13.51
CA GLN A 148 -0.13 12.44 13.09
C GLN A 148 0.86 12.10 14.21
N ASN A 149 0.70 12.66 15.41
CA ASN A 149 1.62 12.42 16.53
C ASN A 149 1.63 10.94 16.97
N PHE A 150 0.45 10.32 17.01
CA PHE A 150 0.34 8.89 17.32
C PHE A 150 1.00 8.05 16.23
N TYR A 151 0.74 8.38 14.96
CA TYR A 151 1.31 7.69 13.82
C TYR A 151 2.84 7.78 13.77
N GLN A 152 3.42 8.94 14.07
CA GLN A 152 4.86 9.16 14.19
C GLN A 152 5.48 8.29 15.30
N ASN A 153 4.85 8.25 16.48
CA ASN A 153 5.34 7.42 17.60
C ASN A 153 5.35 5.93 17.24
N VAL A 154 4.31 5.45 16.55
CA VAL A 154 4.23 4.05 16.09
C VAL A 154 5.32 3.77 15.04
N LEU A 155 5.51 4.65 14.06
CA LEU A 155 6.58 4.53 13.06
C LEU A 155 7.97 4.48 13.70
N GLN A 156 8.22 5.37 14.66
CA GLN A 156 9.49 5.43 15.36
C GLN A 156 9.75 4.15 16.18
N THR A 157 8.73 3.67 16.89
CA THR A 157 8.83 2.43 17.69
C THR A 157 9.08 1.21 16.81
N ALA A 158 8.37 1.10 15.69
CA ALA A 158 8.56 0.02 14.73
C ALA A 158 9.95 0.06 14.08
N ASN A 159 10.46 1.26 13.78
CA ASN A 159 11.79 1.40 13.21
C ASN A 159 12.90 1.05 14.21
N PHE A 160 12.77 1.41 15.49
CA PHE A 160 13.71 0.93 16.50
C PHE A 160 13.67 -0.59 16.67
N TRP A 161 12.47 -1.18 16.60
CA TRP A 161 12.32 -2.61 16.72
C TRP A 161 12.98 -3.35 15.55
N SER A 162 12.82 -2.86 14.32
CA SER A 162 13.52 -3.44 13.16
C SER A 162 15.03 -3.27 13.27
N LEU A 163 15.52 -2.09 13.67
CA LEU A 163 16.96 -1.88 13.88
C LEU A 163 17.54 -2.79 14.97
N LYS A 164 16.78 -3.08 16.04
CA LYS A 164 17.19 -4.02 17.09
C LYS A 164 17.25 -5.47 16.57
N LEU A 165 16.36 -5.86 15.67
CA LEU A 165 16.34 -7.20 15.07
C LEU A 165 17.54 -7.48 14.17
N PHE A 166 18.08 -6.45 13.52
CA PHE A 166 19.20 -6.59 12.57
C PHE A 166 20.55 -6.19 13.17
N GLU A 167 20.70 -6.28 14.50
CA GLU A 167 21.92 -6.01 15.27
C GLU A 167 22.63 -4.71 14.87
N LEU A 168 22.18 -3.60 15.45
CA LEU A 168 22.93 -2.35 15.41
C LEU A 168 24.30 -2.53 16.08
N PRO A 169 25.40 -2.09 15.45
CA PRO A 169 26.68 -2.00 16.14
C PRO A 169 26.56 -1.09 17.37
N ASP A 170 27.20 -1.46 18.47
CA ASP A 170 27.19 -0.68 19.70
C ASP A 170 27.82 0.69 19.48
N THR A 171 26.99 1.73 19.53
CA THR A 171 27.40 3.13 19.37
C THR A 171 28.38 3.59 20.46
N HIS A 172 28.41 2.89 21.61
CA HIS A 172 29.37 3.13 22.68
C HIS A 172 30.82 2.95 22.23
N VAL A 173 31.10 2.00 21.34
CA VAL A 173 32.45 1.77 20.82
C VAL A 173 32.89 2.95 19.94
N ILE A 174 31.98 3.46 19.08
CA ILE A 174 32.23 4.60 18.19
C ILE A 174 32.48 5.90 18.97
N LEU A 175 31.63 6.17 19.98
CA LEU A 175 31.73 7.36 20.83
C LEU A 175 32.99 7.34 21.71
N SER A 176 33.44 6.17 22.15
CA SER A 176 34.65 6.02 22.97
C SER A 176 35.96 6.26 22.22
N THR A 177 35.96 6.10 20.89
CA THR A 177 37.13 6.37 20.03
C THR A 177 37.28 7.84 19.62
N THR A 178 36.29 8.68 19.89
CA THR A 178 36.32 10.12 19.56
C THR A 178 36.95 10.95 20.68
N ASN A 179 38.12 11.54 20.39
CA ASN A 179 38.97 12.26 21.35
C ASN A 179 38.51 13.71 21.70
N ARG A 180 37.23 14.07 21.51
CA ARG A 180 36.70 15.40 21.86
C ARG A 180 35.31 15.30 22.46
N LEU A 181 35.08 16.07 23.54
CA LEU A 181 33.81 16.35 24.25
C LEU A 181 32.57 15.70 23.59
N SER A 182 32.42 14.40 23.74
CA SER A 182 31.26 13.67 23.27
C SER A 182 30.19 13.78 24.33
N ILE A 183 29.06 14.41 24.02
CA ILE A 183 27.88 14.34 24.87
C ILE A 183 27.47 12.87 24.92
N PRO A 184 27.40 12.23 26.11
CA PRO A 184 26.95 10.85 26.20
C PRO A 184 25.53 10.78 25.65
N MET A 185 25.37 10.06 24.55
CA MET A 185 24.11 9.98 23.82
C MET A 185 23.71 8.52 23.78
N ASP A 186 22.60 8.19 24.44
CA ASP A 186 22.06 6.83 24.42
C ASP A 186 21.77 6.38 22.99
N GLN A 187 21.96 5.09 22.71
CA GLN A 187 21.77 4.50 21.38
C GLN A 187 20.37 4.82 20.79
N GLN A 188 19.35 4.86 21.64
CA GLN A 188 17.99 5.26 21.24
C GLN A 188 17.92 6.72 20.79
N THR A 189 18.62 7.62 21.48
CA THR A 189 18.69 9.03 21.13
C THR A 189 19.49 9.24 19.84
N PHE A 190 20.53 8.43 19.62
CA PHE A 190 21.34 8.47 18.40
C PHE A 190 20.59 8.01 17.14
N PHE A 191 19.65 7.08 17.25
CA PHE A 191 18.79 6.63 16.14
C PHE A 191 17.39 7.27 16.14
N LYS A 192 17.12 8.21 17.06
CA LYS A 192 15.88 8.99 17.05
C LYS A 192 15.84 9.90 15.83
N ILE A 193 14.78 9.73 15.04
CA ILE A 193 14.50 10.56 13.87
C ILE A 193 13.96 11.90 14.36
N ASN A 194 14.55 12.99 13.88
CA ASN A 194 14.00 14.32 14.10
C ASN A 194 12.88 14.55 13.07
N PHE A 195 11.63 14.36 13.49
CA PHE A 195 10.47 14.69 12.67
C PHE A 195 10.31 16.21 12.60
N VAL A 196 10.87 16.83 11.56
CA VAL A 196 10.50 18.20 11.19
C VAL A 196 9.13 18.12 10.51
N ASN A 197 8.14 18.81 11.07
CA ASN A 197 6.73 18.67 10.67
C ASN A 197 6.49 18.80 9.16
N GLU A 198 7.20 19.71 8.48
CA GLU A 198 7.05 19.93 7.04
C GLU A 198 7.59 18.75 6.21
N LEU A 199 8.78 18.25 6.52
CA LEU A 199 9.40 17.11 5.83
C LEU A 199 8.57 15.84 6.01
N PHE A 200 8.13 15.56 7.25
CA PHE A 200 7.32 14.38 7.53
C PHE A 200 5.96 14.40 6.81
N PHE A 201 5.31 15.56 6.73
CA PHE A 201 4.05 15.70 6.01
C PHE A 201 4.25 15.45 4.51
N THR A 202 5.32 15.97 3.91
CA THR A 202 5.65 15.70 2.50
C THR A 202 5.94 14.23 2.22
N ASP A 203 6.66 13.55 3.12
CA ASP A 203 6.96 12.12 2.98
C ASP A 203 5.70 11.26 3.15
N THR A 204 4.82 11.62 4.08
CA THR A 204 3.54 10.94 4.29
C THR A 204 2.64 11.08 3.06
N ILE A 205 2.57 12.27 2.45
CA ILE A 205 1.85 12.51 1.20
C ILE A 205 2.44 11.66 0.06
N LYS A 206 3.76 11.64 -0.07
CA LYS A 206 4.44 10.87 -1.11
C LYS A 206 4.14 9.37 -0.97
N SER A 207 4.25 8.84 0.25
CA SER A 207 3.89 7.45 0.55
C SER A 207 2.42 7.15 0.31
N PHE A 208 1.53 8.10 0.61
CA PHE A 208 0.10 7.96 0.31
C PHE A 208 -0.14 7.83 -1.19
N PHE A 209 0.38 8.77 -2.00
CA PHE A 209 0.24 8.70 -3.46
C PHE A 209 0.88 7.44 -4.05
N GLN A 210 2.03 7.01 -3.51
CA GLN A 210 2.69 5.77 -3.91
C GLN A 210 1.80 4.55 -3.61
N THR A 211 1.21 4.49 -2.41
CA THR A 211 0.33 3.41 -1.98
C THR A 211 -0.94 3.35 -2.83
N VAL A 212 -1.61 4.49 -3.04
CA VAL A 212 -2.81 4.59 -3.88
C VAL A 212 -2.47 4.24 -5.33
N GLY A 213 -1.38 4.76 -5.87
CA GLY A 213 -0.92 4.46 -7.23
C GLY A 213 -0.67 2.98 -7.45
N ILE A 214 0.08 2.33 -6.55
CA ILE A 214 0.39 0.90 -6.67
C ILE A 214 -0.89 0.05 -6.57
N LEU A 215 -1.74 0.30 -5.57
CA LEU A 215 -2.98 -0.46 -5.39
C LEU A 215 -3.94 -0.29 -6.56
N THR A 216 -4.09 0.94 -7.07
CA THR A 216 -4.96 1.22 -8.23
C THR A 216 -4.43 0.58 -9.50
N ILE A 217 -3.13 0.67 -9.80
CA ILE A 217 -2.52 0.04 -10.98
C ILE A 217 -2.67 -1.48 -10.91
N ILE A 218 -2.33 -2.10 -9.79
CA ILE A 218 -2.47 -3.56 -9.61
C ILE A 218 -3.94 -3.98 -9.77
N SER A 219 -4.87 -3.26 -9.13
CA SER A 219 -6.30 -3.55 -9.26
C SER A 219 -6.80 -3.45 -10.70
N LEU A 220 -6.29 -2.49 -11.48
CA LEU A 220 -6.67 -2.29 -12.88
C LEU A 220 -6.11 -3.40 -13.77
N ILE A 221 -4.84 -3.77 -13.58
CA ILE A 221 -4.21 -4.88 -14.32
C ILE A 221 -4.92 -6.21 -14.02
N LEU A 222 -5.16 -6.51 -12.74
CA LEU A 222 -5.82 -7.74 -12.32
C LEU A 222 -7.26 -7.79 -12.82
N SER A 223 -8.03 -6.70 -12.71
CA SER A 223 -9.40 -6.65 -13.21
C SER A 223 -9.46 -6.84 -14.73
N ALA A 224 -8.53 -6.24 -15.49
CA ALA A 224 -8.45 -6.43 -16.94
C ALA A 224 -8.17 -7.90 -17.30
N PHE A 225 -7.18 -8.51 -16.63
CA PHE A 225 -6.82 -9.92 -16.85
C PHE A 225 -7.97 -10.87 -16.51
N GLN A 226 -8.62 -10.67 -15.36
CA GLN A 226 -9.74 -11.52 -14.94
C GLN A 226 -10.98 -11.34 -15.82
N PHE A 227 -11.28 -10.12 -16.25
CA PHE A 227 -12.38 -9.87 -17.17
C PHE A 227 -12.14 -10.54 -18.53
N LEU A 228 -10.91 -10.54 -19.02
CA LEU A 228 -10.53 -11.21 -20.26
C LEU A 228 -10.72 -12.73 -20.16
N ILE A 229 -10.28 -13.36 -19.06
CA ILE A 229 -10.51 -14.79 -18.80
C ILE A 229 -11.99 -15.11 -18.72
N PHE A 230 -12.77 -14.33 -17.96
CA PHE A 230 -14.20 -14.53 -17.81
C PHE A 230 -14.94 -14.42 -19.14
N TYR A 231 -14.59 -13.41 -19.95
CA TYR A 231 -15.18 -13.21 -21.26
C TYR A 231 -14.86 -14.34 -22.24
N GLN A 232 -13.62 -14.85 -22.24
CA GLN A 232 -13.24 -16.02 -23.03
C GLN A 232 -14.03 -17.27 -22.62
N ARG A 233 -14.21 -17.50 -21.31
CA ARG A 233 -15.03 -18.62 -20.79
C ARG A 233 -16.49 -18.49 -21.21
N LEU A 234 -17.06 -17.28 -21.16
CA LEU A 234 -18.42 -17.03 -21.67
C LEU A 234 -18.56 -17.30 -23.17
N LYS A 235 -17.54 -16.96 -23.98
CA LYS A 235 -17.55 -17.26 -25.42
C LYS A 235 -17.54 -18.77 -25.67
N LYS A 236 -16.69 -19.53 -24.96
CA LYS A 236 -16.62 -21.00 -25.07
C LYS A 236 -17.92 -21.67 -24.60
N GLY A 237 -18.51 -21.22 -23.49
CA GLY A 237 -19.77 -21.77 -22.97
C GLY A 237 -20.99 -21.54 -23.86
N LYS A 238 -20.99 -20.51 -24.72
CA LYS A 238 -22.05 -20.29 -25.72
C LYS A 238 -21.91 -21.17 -26.96
N VAL A 239 -20.72 -21.69 -27.27
CA VAL A 239 -20.57 -22.64 -28.40
C VAL A 239 -21.24 -23.97 -28.04
N VAL A 240 -21.11 -24.42 -26.79
CA VAL A 240 -21.74 -25.66 -26.32
C VAL A 240 -23.27 -25.55 -26.22
N SER A 241 -23.83 -24.35 -25.95
CA SER A 241 -25.29 -24.17 -25.85
C SER A 241 -26.00 -23.95 -27.19
N TYR A 242 -25.27 -23.69 -28.28
CA TYR A 242 -25.84 -23.56 -29.63
C TYR A 242 -25.80 -24.87 -30.43
N GLU A 243 -25.12 -25.91 -29.93
CA GLU A 243 -25.17 -27.28 -30.51
C GLU A 243 -26.32 -28.13 -29.97
N TYR A 244 -27.12 -27.60 -29.04
CA TYR A 244 -28.28 -28.30 -28.43
C TYR A 244 -29.61 -27.52 -28.56
N MET A 245 -29.71 -26.61 -29.53
CA MET A 245 -30.97 -26.05 -30.03
C MET A 245 -31.05 -26.30 -31.53
#